data_AF-A0A4R2NIQ5-F1
#
_entry.id   AF-A0A4R2NIQ5-F1
#
_cell.length_a   1.000
_cell.length_b   1.000
_cell.length_c   1.000
_cell.angle_alpha   90.00
_cell.angle_beta   90.00
_cell.angle_gamma   90.00
#
_symmetry.space_group_name_H-M   'P 1'
#
loop_
_entity.id
_entity.type
_entity.pdbx_description
1 polymer ?
#
loop_
_entity_poly.entity_id
_entity_poly.type
_entity_poly.pdbx_seq_one_letter_code
_entity_poly.pdbx_strand_id
1 'polypeptide(L)'
;MLDNSTPSPADGLTGFRPLTLSEFARLKEADEIATAHLHWKQADHLKAKRRARWPIPCTDEDGTDCYLVPLNDRHEAFALVEAKDFWKVYDSGIRGMWSINNLPNGFSLAQVNVPSRDEQGTKYGTINLARLILGPALHRIEHRNGNGLDLRRKNLAPSAPPSRRKRPATMPPEVARMTARVRDRMAAEVRLSVVAHG
;
A
#
# COMPACT_ATOMS: atom_id res chain seq x y z
N MET A 1 4.71 -19.75 -25.36
CA MET A 1 4.56 -18.49 -24.62
C MET A 1 3.25 -18.59 -23.86
N LEU A 2 3.28 -18.70 -22.53
CA LEU A 2 2.06 -18.63 -21.73
C LEU A 2 1.70 -17.16 -21.61
N ASP A 3 0.48 -16.82 -22.00
CA ASP A 3 -0.07 -15.48 -21.88
C ASP A 3 -0.24 -15.16 -20.39
N ASN A 4 0.71 -14.42 -19.82
CA ASN A 4 0.68 -13.98 -18.41
C ASN A 4 -0.26 -12.77 -18.25
N SER A 5 -1.39 -12.77 -18.96
CA SER A 5 -2.46 -11.80 -18.77
C SER A 5 -2.98 -11.95 -17.35
N THR A 6 -2.57 -11.02 -16.48
CA THR A 6 -3.03 -11.00 -15.09
C THR A 6 -4.55 -10.80 -15.14
N PRO A 7 -5.35 -11.67 -14.50
CA PRO A 7 -6.80 -11.58 -14.59
C PRO A 7 -7.25 -10.19 -14.14
N SER A 8 -8.12 -9.57 -14.94
CA SER A 8 -8.60 -8.23 -14.66
C SER A 8 -9.44 -8.29 -13.39
N PRO A 9 -9.27 -7.37 -12.44
CA PRO A 9 -10.16 -7.31 -11.27
C PRO A 9 -11.63 -7.03 -11.66
N ALA A 10 -11.91 -6.70 -12.93
CA ALA A 10 -13.26 -6.54 -13.44
C ALA A 10 -13.92 -7.85 -13.92
N ASP A 11 -13.17 -8.94 -14.03
CA ASP A 11 -13.70 -10.22 -14.50
C ASP A 11 -14.67 -10.80 -13.46
N GLY A 12 -15.93 -11.00 -13.83
CA GLY A 12 -16.98 -11.51 -12.95
C GLY A 12 -17.82 -10.44 -12.25
N LEU A 13 -17.50 -9.16 -12.42
CA LEU A 13 -18.34 -8.08 -11.89
C LEU A 13 -19.62 -7.92 -12.69
N THR A 14 -20.72 -7.74 -11.98
CA THR A 14 -22.04 -7.47 -12.55
C THR A 14 -22.66 -6.23 -11.88
N GLY A 15 -23.82 -5.80 -12.36
CA GLY A 15 -24.64 -4.83 -11.62
C GLY A 15 -23.96 -3.47 -11.37
N PHE A 16 -23.29 -2.90 -12.37
CA PHE A 16 -22.83 -1.51 -12.29
C PHE A 16 -24.01 -0.59 -12.03
N ARG A 17 -23.91 0.25 -11.00
CA ARG A 17 -24.96 1.20 -10.65
C ARG A 17 -24.38 2.59 -10.41
N PRO A 18 -25.18 3.66 -10.59
CA PRO A 18 -24.75 4.98 -10.16
C PRO A 18 -24.54 5.03 -8.65
N LEU A 19 -23.73 5.99 -8.22
CA LEU A 19 -23.65 6.39 -6.81
C LEU A 19 -25.02 6.86 -6.35
N THR A 20 -25.45 6.40 -5.19
CA THR A 20 -26.62 6.94 -4.47
C THR A 20 -26.35 8.38 -4.03
N LEU A 21 -27.41 9.13 -3.75
CA LEU A 21 -27.29 10.49 -3.23
C LEU A 21 -26.46 10.56 -1.94
N SER A 22 -26.61 9.58 -1.05
CA SER A 22 -25.83 9.48 0.18
C SER A 22 -24.35 9.22 -0.08
N GLU A 23 -24.01 8.30 -1.01
CA GLU A 23 -22.61 8.02 -1.36
C GLU A 23 -21.96 9.25 -2.01
N PHE A 24 -22.67 9.91 -2.93
CA PHE A 24 -22.22 11.14 -3.56
C PHE A 24 -21.95 12.26 -2.53
N ALA A 25 -22.89 12.47 -1.60
CA ALA A 25 -22.75 13.49 -0.56
C ALA A 25 -21.53 13.24 0.33
N ARG A 26 -21.30 11.98 0.75
CA ARG A 26 -20.14 11.58 1.57
C ARG A 26 -18.81 11.78 0.84
N LEU A 27 -18.74 11.42 -0.44
CA LEU A 27 -17.54 11.64 -1.25
C LEU A 27 -17.25 13.13 -1.38
N LYS A 28 -18.26 13.93 -1.71
CA LYS A 28 -18.15 15.39 -1.83
C LYS A 28 -17.69 16.04 -0.52
N GLU A 29 -18.33 15.72 0.61
CA GLU A 29 -17.97 16.24 1.93
C GLU A 29 -16.50 16.00 2.24
N ALA A 30 -15.99 14.82 1.93
CA ALA A 30 -14.62 14.50 2.27
C ALA A 30 -13.60 14.97 1.23
N ASP A 31 -14.01 15.27 0.00
CA ASP A 31 -13.22 16.11 -0.91
C ASP A 31 -13.07 17.54 -0.36
N GLU A 32 -14.13 18.10 0.22
CA GLU A 32 -14.06 19.39 0.93
C GLU A 32 -13.08 19.31 2.11
N ILE A 33 -13.23 18.32 2.99
CA ILE A 33 -12.34 18.17 4.15
C ILE A 33 -10.87 17.96 3.73
N ALA A 34 -10.62 17.13 2.72
CA ALA A 34 -9.27 16.84 2.25
C ALA A 34 -8.57 18.06 1.65
N THR A 35 -9.32 19.06 1.17
CA THR A 35 -8.78 20.24 0.48
C THR A 35 -8.95 21.55 1.26
N ALA A 36 -9.60 21.52 2.42
CA ALA A 36 -9.91 22.71 3.23
C ALA A 36 -8.68 23.55 3.65
N HIS A 37 -7.50 22.94 3.70
CA HIS A 37 -6.25 23.60 4.09
C HIS A 37 -5.44 24.15 2.90
N LEU A 38 -5.89 23.91 1.67
CA LEU A 38 -5.18 24.31 0.46
C LEU A 38 -5.66 25.66 -0.05
N HIS A 39 -4.80 26.36 -0.80
CA HIS A 39 -5.21 27.54 -1.55
C HIS A 39 -6.31 27.16 -2.56
N TRP A 40 -7.32 28.01 -2.77
CA TRP A 40 -8.52 27.68 -3.56
C TRP A 40 -8.23 27.09 -4.95
N LYS A 41 -7.27 27.64 -5.71
CA LYS A 41 -6.85 27.08 -7.02
C LYS A 41 -6.32 25.65 -6.92
N GLN A 42 -5.54 25.35 -5.89
CA GLN A 42 -5.00 24.01 -5.64
C GLN A 42 -6.10 23.08 -5.15
N ALA A 43 -7.00 23.57 -4.29
CA ALA A 43 -8.17 22.85 -3.82
C ALA A 43 -9.07 22.43 -5.00
N ASP A 44 -9.40 23.35 -5.91
CA ASP A 44 -10.24 23.06 -7.08
C ASP A 44 -9.61 22.02 -8.00
N HIS A 45 -8.30 22.17 -8.29
CA HIS A 45 -7.56 21.19 -9.08
C HIS A 45 -7.58 19.80 -8.41
N LEU A 46 -7.32 19.74 -7.10
CA LEU A 46 -7.30 18.48 -6.36
C LEU A 46 -8.70 17.87 -6.24
N LYS A 47 -9.75 18.67 -6.03
CA LYS A 47 -11.15 18.22 -6.05
C LYS A 47 -11.54 17.66 -7.41
N ALA A 48 -11.13 18.29 -8.51
CA ALA A 48 -11.39 17.77 -9.86
C ALA A 48 -10.69 16.42 -10.07
N LYS A 49 -9.43 16.31 -9.64
CA LYS A 49 -8.66 15.06 -9.70
C LYS A 49 -9.28 13.94 -8.87
N ARG A 50 -9.73 14.24 -7.66
CA ARG A 50 -10.39 13.28 -6.76
C ARG A 50 -11.73 12.82 -7.32
N ARG A 51 -12.54 13.75 -7.86
CA ARG A 51 -13.81 13.46 -8.54
C ARG A 51 -13.66 12.53 -9.73
N ALA A 52 -12.61 12.71 -10.54
CA ALA A 52 -12.32 11.82 -11.65
C ALA A 52 -12.11 10.37 -11.19
N ARG A 53 -11.55 10.18 -9.98
CA ARG A 53 -11.26 8.86 -9.39
C ARG A 53 -12.26 8.42 -8.32
N TRP A 54 -13.49 8.91 -8.39
CA TRP A 54 -14.52 8.43 -7.49
C TRP A 54 -14.80 6.93 -7.71
N PRO A 55 -15.17 6.20 -6.65
CA PRO A 55 -15.46 4.78 -6.75
C PRO A 55 -16.66 4.52 -7.66
N ILE A 56 -16.59 3.44 -8.42
CA ILE A 56 -17.67 2.96 -9.28
C ILE A 56 -18.37 1.81 -8.54
N PRO A 57 -19.64 1.98 -8.12
CA PRO A 57 -20.39 0.91 -7.48
C PRO A 57 -20.65 -0.26 -8.43
N CYS A 58 -20.45 -1.47 -7.94
CA CYS A 58 -20.64 -2.72 -8.67
C CYS A 58 -21.07 -3.83 -7.72
N THR A 59 -21.52 -4.95 -8.29
CA THR A 59 -21.88 -6.16 -7.55
C THR A 59 -20.91 -7.28 -7.91
N ASP A 60 -20.38 -7.94 -6.90
CA ASP A 60 -19.51 -9.09 -7.03
C ASP A 60 -20.24 -10.33 -7.56
N GLU A 61 -19.52 -11.39 -7.95
CA GLU A 61 -20.12 -12.65 -8.38
C GLU A 61 -21.02 -13.30 -7.31
N ASP A 62 -20.74 -13.05 -6.03
CA ASP A 62 -21.51 -13.55 -4.89
C ASP A 62 -22.68 -12.64 -4.51
N GLY A 63 -22.98 -11.60 -5.30
CA GLY A 63 -24.01 -10.61 -4.97
C GLY A 63 -23.60 -9.56 -3.92
N THR A 64 -22.32 -9.51 -3.56
CA THR A 64 -21.80 -8.56 -2.55
C THR A 64 -21.58 -7.18 -3.17
N ASP A 65 -22.05 -6.13 -2.49
CA ASP A 65 -21.79 -4.75 -2.90
C ASP A 65 -20.30 -4.40 -2.82
N CYS A 66 -19.74 -3.95 -3.94
CA CYS A 66 -18.34 -3.61 -4.09
C CYS A 66 -18.16 -2.24 -4.76
N TYR A 67 -16.94 -1.72 -4.68
CA TYR A 67 -16.48 -0.59 -5.48
C TYR A 67 -15.26 -0.98 -6.31
N LEU A 68 -15.27 -0.54 -7.57
CA LEU A 68 -14.07 -0.39 -8.38
C LEU A 68 -13.51 1.01 -8.17
N VAL A 69 -12.32 1.09 -7.59
CA VAL A 69 -11.66 2.37 -7.25
C VAL A 69 -10.51 2.63 -8.22
N PRO A 70 -10.60 3.68 -9.08
CA PRO A 70 -9.50 4.05 -9.98
C PRO A 70 -8.22 4.43 -9.21
N LEU A 71 -7.09 3.83 -9.58
CA LEU A 71 -5.78 4.05 -8.93
C LEU A 71 -4.91 5.08 -9.67
N ASN A 72 -5.27 5.46 -10.89
CA ASN A 72 -4.58 6.45 -11.69
C ASN A 72 -5.56 7.32 -12.50
N ASP A 73 -5.08 8.43 -13.07
CA ASP A 73 -5.91 9.39 -13.81
C ASP A 73 -6.40 8.85 -15.16
N ARG A 74 -5.77 7.78 -15.67
CA ARG A 74 -6.10 7.16 -16.95
C ARG A 74 -7.13 6.03 -16.85
N HIS A 75 -7.48 5.65 -15.62
CA HIS A 75 -8.38 4.54 -15.32
C HIS A 75 -7.87 3.20 -15.93
N GLU A 76 -6.55 3.04 -15.99
CA GLU A 76 -5.91 1.80 -16.49
C GLU A 76 -5.78 0.74 -15.37
N ALA A 77 -5.90 1.15 -14.11
CA ALA A 77 -5.77 0.27 -12.95
C ALA A 77 -6.86 0.59 -11.92
N PHE A 78 -7.51 -0.47 -11.43
CA PHE A 78 -8.57 -0.39 -10.43
C PHE A 78 -8.26 -1.31 -9.25
N ALA A 79 -8.62 -0.87 -8.05
CA ALA A 79 -8.75 -1.76 -6.90
C ALA A 79 -10.21 -2.19 -6.76
N LEU A 80 -10.45 -3.47 -6.50
CA LEU A 80 -11.76 -4.00 -6.17
C LEU A 80 -11.86 -4.15 -4.65
N VAL A 81 -12.89 -3.57 -4.03
CA VAL A 81 -13.05 -3.58 -2.57
C VAL A 81 -14.52 -3.69 -2.20
N GLU A 82 -14.84 -4.41 -1.12
CA GLU A 82 -16.20 -4.45 -0.58
C GLU A 82 -16.65 -3.05 -0.12
N ALA A 83 -17.91 -2.69 -0.39
CA ALA A 83 -18.43 -1.35 -0.10
C ALA A 83 -18.29 -0.99 1.39
N LYS A 84 -18.54 -1.96 2.28
CA LYS A 84 -18.38 -1.81 3.74
C LYS A 84 -16.95 -1.43 4.12
N ASP A 85 -15.95 -2.09 3.51
CA ASP A 85 -14.55 -1.86 3.84
C ASP A 85 -14.00 -0.58 3.23
N PHE A 86 -14.47 -0.19 2.04
CA PHE A 86 -14.18 1.12 1.47
C PHE A 86 -14.59 2.24 2.44
N TRP A 87 -15.84 2.21 2.91
CA TRP A 87 -16.32 3.21 3.86
C TRP A 87 -15.63 3.13 5.21
N LYS A 88 -15.29 1.92 5.70
CA LYS A 88 -14.49 1.77 6.92
C LYS A 88 -13.12 2.45 6.81
N VAL A 89 -12.41 2.30 5.69
CA VAL A 89 -11.14 3.00 5.44
C VAL A 89 -11.37 4.50 5.45
N TYR A 90 -12.44 4.96 4.80
CA TYR A 90 -12.77 6.38 4.71
C TYR A 90 -13.11 7.02 6.06
N ASP A 91 -13.95 6.34 6.85
CA ASP A 91 -14.44 6.77 8.16
C ASP A 91 -13.31 6.74 9.22
N SER A 92 -12.22 6.02 8.97
CA SER A 92 -11.00 6.10 9.79
C SER A 92 -10.22 7.41 9.63
N GLY A 93 -10.69 8.33 8.79
CA GLY A 93 -10.03 9.61 8.48
C GLY A 93 -8.99 9.51 7.37
N ILE A 94 -8.74 8.31 6.83
CA ILE A 94 -7.81 8.07 5.73
C ILE A 94 -8.51 8.42 4.40
N ARG A 95 -8.48 9.70 4.07
CA ARG A 95 -9.15 10.28 2.88
C ARG A 95 -8.19 10.52 1.72
N GLY A 96 -6.97 10.00 1.79
CA GLY A 96 -5.98 10.13 0.73
C GLY A 96 -6.45 9.49 -0.59
N MET A 97 -5.89 9.95 -1.70
CA MET A 97 -6.15 9.34 -3.00
C MET A 97 -5.46 7.99 -3.09
N TRP A 98 -6.18 6.98 -3.55
CA TRP A 98 -5.63 5.64 -3.74
C TRP A 98 -4.71 5.63 -4.96
N SER A 99 -3.66 4.82 -4.88
CA SER A 99 -2.64 4.68 -5.92
C SER A 99 -2.13 3.25 -5.97
N ILE A 100 -1.52 2.92 -7.10
CA ILE A 100 -0.85 1.63 -7.32
C ILE A 100 0.62 1.74 -6.94
N ASN A 101 1.14 0.74 -6.23
CA ASN A 101 2.56 0.54 -5.96
C ASN A 101 3.03 -0.70 -6.71
N ASN A 102 3.85 -0.51 -7.74
CA ASN A 102 4.43 -1.60 -8.51
C ASN A 102 5.74 -2.04 -7.85
N LEU A 103 5.75 -3.26 -7.32
CA LEU A 103 6.94 -3.84 -6.71
C LEU A 103 7.89 -4.37 -7.80
N PRO A 104 9.21 -4.47 -7.51
CA PRO A 104 10.20 -4.96 -8.48
C PRO A 104 9.97 -6.39 -8.99
N ASN A 105 9.18 -7.18 -8.28
CA ASN A 105 8.81 -8.54 -8.67
C ASN A 105 7.58 -8.60 -9.60
N GLY A 106 7.11 -7.46 -10.12
CA GLY A 106 5.93 -7.36 -10.97
C GLY A 106 4.60 -7.41 -10.21
N PHE A 107 4.62 -7.50 -8.88
CA PHE A 107 3.40 -7.51 -8.07
C PHE A 107 2.93 -6.07 -7.79
N SER A 108 1.65 -5.80 -8.03
CA SER A 108 1.06 -4.49 -7.78
C SER A 108 0.19 -4.49 -6.53
N LEU A 109 0.32 -3.44 -5.72
CA LEU A 109 -0.44 -3.25 -4.49
C LEU A 109 -1.21 -1.93 -4.50
N ALA A 110 -2.43 -1.93 -3.99
CA ALA A 110 -3.15 -0.69 -3.72
C ALA A 110 -2.68 -0.04 -2.41
N GLN A 111 -2.36 1.25 -2.46
CA GLN A 111 -1.92 2.03 -1.32
C GLN A 111 -2.60 3.40 -1.26
N VAL A 112 -2.56 4.04 -0.11
CA VAL A 112 -3.06 5.39 0.11
C VAL A 112 -1.99 6.26 0.78
N ASN A 113 -1.87 7.50 0.34
CA ASN A 113 -1.00 8.49 0.97
C ASN A 113 -1.70 9.05 2.20
N VAL A 114 -1.01 8.99 3.35
CA VAL A 114 -1.51 9.50 4.62
C VAL A 114 -0.57 10.59 5.11
N PRO A 115 -1.06 11.79 5.43
CA PRO A 115 -0.23 12.81 6.06
C PRO A 115 0.24 12.31 7.42
N SER A 116 1.55 12.36 7.64
CA SER A 116 2.21 12.08 8.90
C SER A 116 2.90 13.35 9.35
N ARG A 117 2.53 13.89 10.52
CA ARG A 117 3.27 14.99 11.13
C ARG A 117 4.52 14.43 11.79
N ASP A 118 5.68 14.94 11.40
CA ASP A 118 6.91 14.78 12.16
C ASP A 118 7.37 16.14 12.73
N GLU A 119 8.45 16.13 13.50
CA GLU A 119 9.00 17.35 14.12
C GLU A 119 9.52 18.36 13.09
N GLN A 120 9.77 17.93 11.84
CA GLN A 120 10.33 18.76 10.76
C GLN A 120 9.26 19.24 9.75
N GLY A 121 8.01 18.82 9.88
CA GLY A 121 6.89 19.23 9.02
C GLY A 121 5.88 18.12 8.73
N THR A 122 5.12 18.29 7.63
CA THR A 122 4.19 17.26 7.16
C THR A 122 4.90 16.37 6.15
N LYS A 123 5.29 15.16 6.56
CA LYS A 123 5.68 14.09 5.62
C LYS A 123 4.44 13.31 5.19
N TYR A 124 4.49 12.69 4.02
CA TYR A 124 3.44 11.79 3.58
C TYR A 124 3.97 10.35 3.65
N GLY A 125 3.33 9.53 4.48
CA GLY A 125 3.55 8.09 4.51
C GLY A 125 2.65 7.40 3.50
N THR A 126 3.05 6.21 3.04
CA THR A 126 2.17 5.32 2.28
C THR A 126 1.69 4.18 3.17
N ILE A 127 0.41 3.85 3.09
CA ILE A 127 -0.17 2.70 3.79
C ILE A 127 -0.80 1.76 2.77
N ASN A 128 -0.48 0.47 2.87
CA ASN A 128 -1.14 -0.58 2.08
C ASN A 128 -2.60 -0.72 2.52
N LEU A 129 -3.53 -0.61 1.56
CA LEU A 129 -4.97 -0.63 1.82
C LEU A 129 -5.46 -1.96 2.40
N ALA A 130 -4.88 -3.09 1.98
CA ALA A 130 -5.22 -4.40 2.54
C ALA A 130 -4.99 -4.43 4.06
N ARG A 131 -3.97 -3.72 4.56
CA ARG A 131 -3.68 -3.62 6.01
C ARG A 131 -4.73 -2.81 6.76
N LEU A 132 -5.28 -1.78 6.13
CA LEU A 132 -6.36 -0.98 6.72
C LEU A 132 -7.67 -1.78 6.79
N ILE A 133 -7.92 -2.62 5.78
CA ILE A 133 -9.12 -3.45 5.69
C ILE A 133 -9.12 -4.57 6.74
N LEU A 134 -8.05 -5.36 6.81
CA LEU A 134 -7.94 -6.47 7.76
C LEU A 134 -7.58 -6.03 9.18
N GLY A 135 -6.85 -4.91 9.33
CA GLY A 135 -6.46 -4.35 10.62
C GLY A 135 -4.95 -4.20 10.78
N PRO A 136 -4.49 -3.22 11.57
CA PRO A 136 -3.09 -2.80 11.62
C PRO A 136 -2.14 -3.83 12.26
N ALA A 137 -2.65 -4.77 13.03
CA ALA A 137 -1.88 -5.78 13.76
C ALA A 137 -1.23 -6.85 12.85
N LEU A 138 -1.57 -6.89 11.57
CA LEU A 138 -1.04 -7.87 10.63
C LEU A 138 0.24 -7.38 9.98
N HIS A 139 1.32 -8.15 10.14
CA HIS A 139 2.64 -7.84 9.59
C HIS A 139 2.72 -8.02 8.08
N ARG A 140 1.99 -9.00 7.55
CA ARG A 140 1.97 -9.31 6.12
C ARG A 140 0.60 -9.86 5.75
N ILE A 141 0.14 -9.47 4.56
CA ILE A 141 -1.13 -9.91 3.98
C ILE A 141 -0.81 -10.63 2.68
N GLU A 142 -1.42 -11.78 2.51
CA GLU A 142 -1.39 -12.57 1.28
C GLU A 142 -2.71 -12.36 0.52
N HIS A 143 -2.58 -12.29 -0.80
CA HIS A 143 -3.71 -12.24 -1.73
C HIS A 143 -3.88 -13.64 -2.32
N ARG A 144 -5.00 -14.31 -2.03
CA ARG A 144 -5.22 -15.73 -2.38
C ARG A 144 -5.21 -15.97 -3.88
N ASN A 145 -5.71 -15.03 -4.68
CA ASN A 145 -5.73 -15.10 -6.14
C ASN A 145 -4.46 -14.54 -6.80
N GLY A 146 -3.45 -14.12 -6.02
CA GLY A 146 -2.23 -13.51 -6.54
C GLY A 146 -2.42 -12.10 -7.14
N ASN A 147 -3.60 -11.49 -7.02
CA ASN A 147 -3.87 -10.13 -7.47
C ASN A 147 -3.90 -9.17 -6.27
N GLY A 148 -2.86 -8.33 -6.14
CA GLY A 148 -2.74 -7.34 -5.06
C GLY A 148 -3.67 -6.13 -5.17
N LEU A 149 -4.47 -6.03 -6.23
CA LEU A 149 -5.50 -5.01 -6.42
C LEU A 149 -6.91 -5.49 -6.04
N ASP A 150 -7.10 -6.80 -5.85
CA ASP A 150 -8.33 -7.36 -5.30
C ASP A 150 -8.25 -7.36 -3.77
N LEU A 151 -8.97 -6.43 -3.16
CA LEU A 151 -9.01 -6.13 -1.74
C LEU A 151 -10.26 -6.71 -1.04
N ARG A 152 -11.07 -7.54 -1.71
CA ARG A 152 -12.21 -8.22 -1.08
C ARG A 152 -11.72 -9.11 0.06
N ARG A 153 -12.45 -9.20 1.17
CA ARG A 153 -12.00 -9.95 2.37
C ARG A 153 -11.75 -11.41 2.07
N LYS A 154 -12.57 -12.01 1.20
CA LYS A 154 -12.38 -13.41 0.76
C LYS A 154 -11.03 -13.66 0.08
N ASN A 155 -10.42 -12.63 -0.51
CA ASN A 155 -9.10 -12.70 -1.15
C ASN A 155 -7.94 -12.39 -0.18
N LEU A 156 -8.20 -11.74 0.95
CA LEU A 156 -7.16 -11.31 1.88
C LEU A 156 -6.96 -12.35 3.00
N ALA A 157 -5.73 -12.78 3.21
CA ALA A 157 -5.37 -13.65 4.32
C ALA A 157 -4.22 -13.04 5.15
N PRO A 158 -4.28 -13.09 6.49
CA PRO A 158 -3.11 -12.81 7.30
C PRO A 158 -2.02 -13.84 6.96
N SER A 159 -0.85 -13.38 6.55
CA SER A 159 0.31 -14.24 6.39
C SER A 159 0.87 -14.54 7.77
N ALA A 160 1.27 -15.79 8.01
CA ALA A 160 1.96 -16.15 9.24
C ALA A 160 3.16 -15.19 9.43
N PRO A 161 3.43 -14.73 10.67
CA PRO A 161 4.64 -13.96 10.92
C PRO A 161 5.81 -14.81 10.40
N PRO A 162 6.82 -14.18 9.75
CA PRO A 162 7.98 -14.94 9.30
C PRO A 162 8.45 -15.76 10.49
N SER A 163 8.46 -17.10 10.34
CA SER A 163 9.00 -17.97 11.38
C SER A 163 10.33 -17.33 11.72
N ARG A 164 10.49 -16.92 12.99
CA ARG A 164 11.64 -16.16 13.44
C ARG A 164 12.82 -17.02 13.02
N ARG A 165 13.45 -16.71 11.87
CA ARG A 165 14.52 -17.54 11.29
C ARG A 165 15.42 -17.71 12.48
N LYS A 166 15.58 -18.94 12.98
CA LYS A 166 16.45 -19.21 14.12
C LYS A 166 17.71 -18.47 13.74
N ARG A 167 17.98 -17.33 14.43
CA ARG A 167 19.22 -16.61 14.20
C ARG A 167 20.26 -17.73 14.27
N PRO A 168 21.05 -17.96 13.21
CA PRO A 168 22.02 -19.05 13.21
C PRO A 168 22.67 -18.98 14.58
N ALA A 169 22.52 -20.06 15.35
CA ALA A 169 22.85 -20.07 16.77
C ALA A 169 24.16 -19.31 16.92
N THR A 170 24.15 -18.27 17.75
CA THR A 170 25.25 -17.32 17.98
C THR A 170 26.55 -17.94 17.52
N MET A 171 27.16 -17.39 16.46
CA MET A 171 28.40 -17.92 15.87
C MET A 171 29.27 -18.48 16.99
N PRO A 172 29.75 -19.75 16.88
CA PRO A 172 30.57 -20.33 17.93
C PRO A 172 31.61 -19.29 18.36
N PRO A 173 31.85 -19.08 19.66
CA PRO A 173 32.69 -18.00 20.16
C PRO A 173 34.08 -17.98 19.49
N GLU A 174 34.52 -19.12 18.97
CA GLU A 174 35.71 -19.30 18.17
C GLU A 174 35.68 -18.58 16.80
N VAL A 175 34.58 -18.64 16.06
CA VAL A 175 34.39 -17.94 14.77
C VAL A 175 34.27 -16.43 14.99
N ALA A 176 33.64 -16.01 16.09
CA ALA A 176 33.56 -14.60 16.49
C ALA A 176 34.96 -14.03 16.84
N ARG A 177 35.78 -14.81 17.55
CA ARG A 177 37.18 -14.44 17.85
C ARG A 177 38.06 -14.41 16.60
N MET A 178 37.88 -15.35 15.68
CA MET A 178 38.64 -15.40 14.43
C MET A 178 38.33 -14.20 13.53
N THR A 179 37.05 -13.83 13.39
CA THR A 179 36.65 -12.66 12.60
C THR A 179 37.11 -11.34 13.22
N ALA A 180 37.11 -11.21 14.55
CA ALA A 180 37.68 -10.04 15.23
C ALA A 180 39.19 -9.89 14.96
N ARG A 181 39.97 -10.98 15.06
CA ARG A 181 41.42 -10.95 14.79
C ARG A 181 41.76 -10.56 13.34
N VAL A 182 40.98 -11.05 12.36
CA VAL A 182 41.19 -10.66 10.96
C VAL A 182 40.92 -9.17 10.77
N ARG A 183 39.88 -8.64 11.42
CA ARG A 183 39.54 -7.21 11.35
C ARG A 183 40.61 -6.32 11.98
N ASP A 184 41.13 -6.70 13.14
CA ASP A 184 42.20 -5.96 13.82
C ASP A 184 43.51 -5.99 13.02
N ARG A 185 43.83 -7.13 12.40
CA ARG A 185 45.00 -7.25 11.51
C ARG A 185 44.89 -6.34 10.29
N MET A 186 43.74 -6.33 9.62
CA MET A 186 43.54 -5.44 8.47
C MET A 186 43.56 -3.96 8.87
N ALA A 187 43.01 -3.60 10.02
CA ALA A 187 43.05 -2.23 10.53
C ALA A 187 44.49 -1.77 10.87
N ALA A 188 45.33 -2.69 11.37
CA ALA A 188 46.74 -2.41 11.65
C ALA A 188 47.57 -2.24 10.36
N GLU A 189 47.35 -3.10 9.36
CA GLU A 189 48.03 -3.00 8.06
C GLU A 189 47.68 -1.68 7.34
N VAL A 190 46.41 -1.24 7.36
CA VAL A 190 46.02 0.06 6.79
C VAL A 190 46.71 1.24 7.48
N ARG A 191 46.91 1.20 8.80
CA ARG A 191 47.60 2.29 9.52
C ARG A 191 49.08 2.37 9.21
N LEU A 192 49.76 1.25 8.97
CA LEU A 192 51.18 1.22 8.62
C LEU A 192 51.43 1.76 7.20
N SER A 193 50.50 1.49 6.26
CA SER A 193 50.58 2.01 4.88
C SER A 193 50.51 3.54 4.80
N VAL A 194 49.77 4.18 5.71
CA VAL A 194 49.55 5.64 5.72
C VAL A 194 50.77 6.39 6.28
N VAL A 195 51.53 5.80 7.19
CA VAL A 195 52.75 6.44 7.76
C VAL A 195 53.95 6.35 6.82
N ALA A 196 53.99 5.35 5.92
CA ALA A 196 55.10 5.15 5.00
C ALA A 196 55.10 6.06 3.75
N HIS A 197 54.06 6.87 3.55
CA HIS A 197 53.87 7.72 2.36
C HIS A 197 53.64 9.21 2.68
N GLY A 198 53.91 9.65 3.92
CA GLY A 198 53.95 11.05 4.33
C GLY A 198 55.36 11.44 4.74
#